data_AF-A0A1E4BZQ7-F1
#
_entry.id   AF-A0A1E4BZQ7-F1
#
_cell.length_a   1.000
_cell.length_b   1.000
_cell.length_c   1.000
_cell.angle_alpha   90.00
_cell.angle_beta   90.00
_cell.angle_gamma   90.00
#
_symmetry.space_group_name_H-M   'P 1'
#
loop_
_entity.id
_entity.type
_entity.pdbx_description
1 polymer ?
#
loop_
_entity_poly.entity_id
_entity_poly.type
_entity_poly.pdbx_seq_one_letter_code
_entity_poly.pdbx_strand_id
1 'polypeptide(L)'
;LAKPAYFDHVSIAAPSRSGTTHLTIETILQGEGWDKGWRTIKEWSGNLRNVTERSFGVPDAVNSGQVGYGVVIDFFAFSAQGAGFPVKFVYPTVTTIVPANVGIVANPPNKATAEAFVEYLLSPAGQEVLLDKGIRRLPVRPETYAKAPADYPNPFKDPSLGGKVTFDSGLSSARTAVVDTLYDQLVTFQLDSLKAATKAIHAAEAALAKKDNAAGRAALQEARDLVAKMPVTAEQAASPEIRAAFTGGKEKSARQAELEQQWAASAKAAYAAAEAKANEAAKLAR
;
A
#
# COMPACT_ATOMS: atom_id res chain seq x y z
N LEU A 1 10.11 5.49 -2.75
CA LEU A 1 9.77 6.12 -1.44
C LEU A 1 10.73 5.73 -0.30
N ALA A 2 11.60 4.71 -0.43
CA ALA A 2 12.53 4.30 0.64
C ALA A 2 13.77 5.20 0.86
N LYS A 3 14.05 6.16 -0.05
CA LYS A 3 15.22 7.04 0.06
C LYS A 3 15.14 7.98 1.28
N PRO A 4 16.28 8.40 1.87
CA PRO A 4 16.31 9.29 3.03
C PRO A 4 15.55 10.61 2.86
N ALA A 5 15.55 11.17 1.65
CA ALA A 5 14.86 12.43 1.35
C ALA A 5 13.33 12.38 1.57
N TYR A 6 12.74 11.20 1.74
CA TYR A 6 11.30 11.02 1.98
C TYR A 6 10.95 10.74 3.44
N PHE A 7 11.95 10.60 4.32
CA PHE A 7 11.72 10.28 5.73
C PHE A 7 10.78 11.30 6.38
N ASP A 8 9.72 10.83 7.04
CA ASP A 8 8.68 11.63 7.69
C ASP A 8 7.84 12.53 6.75
N HIS A 9 7.86 12.24 5.45
CA HIS A 9 7.14 13.00 4.41
C HIS A 9 6.19 12.15 3.56
N VAL A 10 5.89 10.92 3.97
CA VAL A 10 4.97 10.02 3.28
C VAL A 10 3.75 9.71 4.15
N SER A 11 2.56 9.64 3.55
CA SER A 11 1.35 9.16 4.21
C SER A 11 0.69 8.03 3.42
N ILE A 12 0.03 7.12 4.13
CA ILE A 12 -0.80 6.04 3.57
C ILE A 12 -1.96 5.74 4.52
N ALA A 13 -3.08 5.22 4.03
CA ALA A 13 -4.12 4.66 4.89
C ALA A 13 -3.82 3.20 5.26
N ALA A 14 -4.24 2.74 6.44
CA ALA A 14 -4.10 1.33 6.81
C ALA A 14 -4.91 0.44 5.84
N PRO A 15 -4.36 -0.69 5.33
CA PRO A 15 -5.09 -1.58 4.43
C PRO A 15 -6.30 -2.23 5.11
N SER A 16 -6.23 -2.51 6.41
CA SER A 16 -7.36 -2.95 7.24
C SER A 16 -8.54 -1.95 7.30
N ARG A 17 -8.33 -0.71 6.85
CA ARG A 17 -9.32 0.37 6.82
C ARG A 17 -9.61 0.91 5.42
N SER A 18 -8.92 0.39 4.40
CA SER A 18 -8.91 0.94 3.04
C SER A 18 -8.70 -0.19 2.03
N GLY A 19 -9.78 -0.64 1.39
CA GLY A 19 -9.70 -1.70 0.38
C GLY A 19 -8.79 -1.34 -0.80
N THR A 20 -8.72 -0.07 -1.20
CA THR A 20 -7.78 0.37 -2.25
C THR A 20 -6.32 0.30 -1.79
N THR A 21 -6.06 0.55 -0.50
CA THR A 21 -4.73 0.34 0.07
C THR A 21 -4.41 -1.15 0.11
N HIS A 22 -5.35 -2.01 0.54
CA HIS A 22 -5.17 -3.45 0.51
C HIS A 22 -4.75 -3.93 -0.89
N LEU A 23 -5.46 -3.49 -1.93
CA LEU A 23 -5.11 -3.81 -3.32
C LEU A 23 -3.74 -3.26 -3.72
N THR A 24 -3.34 -2.08 -3.23
CA THR A 24 -2.00 -1.52 -3.46
C THR A 24 -0.92 -2.41 -2.86
N ILE A 25 -1.11 -2.88 -1.62
CA ILE A 25 -0.20 -3.81 -0.95
C ILE A 25 -0.14 -5.15 -1.70
N GLU A 26 -1.29 -5.72 -2.06
CA GLU A 26 -1.39 -6.95 -2.85
C GLU A 26 -0.71 -6.84 -4.21
N THR A 27 -0.82 -5.69 -4.88
CA THR A 27 -0.14 -5.44 -6.17
C THR A 27 1.37 -5.58 -6.03
N ILE A 28 1.95 -5.06 -4.93
CA ILE A 28 3.37 -5.20 -4.63
C ILE A 28 3.70 -6.65 -4.32
N LEU A 29 2.91 -7.32 -3.47
CA LEU A 29 3.16 -8.71 -3.05
C LEU A 29 3.06 -9.70 -4.22
N GLN A 30 2.13 -9.49 -5.16
CA GLN A 30 1.97 -10.36 -6.33
C GLN A 30 2.95 -10.00 -7.45
N GLY A 31 3.28 -8.72 -7.62
CA GLY A 31 4.23 -8.28 -8.65
C GLY A 31 5.70 -8.52 -8.30
N GLU A 32 6.07 -8.45 -7.03
CA GLU A 32 7.47 -8.63 -6.58
C GLU A 32 7.72 -9.99 -5.91
N GLY A 33 6.65 -10.73 -5.58
CA GLY A 33 6.71 -11.91 -4.72
C GLY A 33 6.67 -11.54 -3.23
N TRP A 34 6.35 -12.52 -2.37
CA TRP A 34 6.07 -12.29 -0.95
C TRP A 34 7.21 -11.62 -0.18
N ASP A 35 8.39 -12.24 -0.17
CA ASP A 35 9.50 -11.74 0.66
C ASP A 35 10.06 -10.41 0.17
N LYS A 36 10.25 -10.28 -1.15
CA LYS A 36 10.70 -9.03 -1.76
C LYS A 36 9.65 -7.94 -1.62
N GLY A 37 8.37 -8.24 -1.83
CA GLY A 37 7.29 -7.28 -1.71
C GLY A 37 7.16 -6.74 -0.27
N TRP A 38 7.23 -7.62 0.74
CA TRP A 38 7.24 -7.19 2.15
C TRP A 38 8.49 -6.40 2.54
N ARG A 39 9.66 -6.75 1.98
CA ARG A 39 10.86 -5.93 2.10
C ARG A 39 10.60 -4.53 1.55
N THR A 40 10.15 -4.43 0.30
CA THR A 40 9.81 -3.15 -0.35
C THR A 40 8.84 -2.35 0.50
N ILE A 41 7.74 -2.97 0.95
CA ILE A 41 6.72 -2.34 1.82
C ILE A 41 7.35 -1.78 3.08
N LYS A 42 8.09 -2.58 3.84
CA LYS A 42 8.67 -2.13 5.11
C LYS A 42 9.76 -1.08 4.93
N GLU A 43 10.56 -1.15 3.87
CA GLU A 43 11.60 -0.18 3.56
C GLU A 43 11.04 1.23 3.31
N TRP A 44 9.94 1.38 2.57
CA TRP A 44 9.31 2.70 2.42
C TRP A 44 8.38 3.06 3.58
N SER A 45 7.78 2.08 4.26
CA SER A 45 6.95 2.33 5.44
C SER A 45 7.72 2.97 6.59
N GLY A 46 9.02 2.70 6.72
CA GLY A 46 9.89 3.39 7.67
C GLY A 46 10.08 4.88 7.42
N ASN A 47 9.65 5.40 6.26
CA ASN A 47 9.64 6.83 5.94
C ASN A 47 8.27 7.49 6.16
N LEU A 48 7.28 6.74 6.62
CA LEU A 48 5.94 7.30 6.84
C LEU A 48 5.96 8.33 7.97
N ARG A 49 5.28 9.45 7.73
CA ARG A 49 4.87 10.37 8.79
C ARG A 49 3.80 9.71 9.65
N ASN A 50 2.78 9.17 9.00
CA ASN A 50 1.61 8.55 9.62
C ASN A 50 1.00 7.46 8.74
N VAL A 51 0.21 6.61 9.39
CA VAL A 51 -0.77 5.72 8.75
C VAL A 51 -2.16 6.23 9.13
N THR A 52 -2.98 6.62 8.16
CA THR A 52 -4.31 7.19 8.40
C THR A 52 -5.37 6.10 8.58
N GLU A 53 -6.40 6.39 9.37
CA GLU A 53 -7.53 5.47 9.60
C GLU A 53 -8.52 5.39 8.43
N ARG A 54 -8.42 6.31 7.46
CA ARG A 54 -9.31 6.42 6.29
C ARG A 54 -8.51 6.88 5.07
N SER A 55 -8.89 6.39 3.89
CA SER A 55 -8.21 6.69 2.63
C SER A 55 -8.16 8.19 2.31
N PHE A 56 -9.22 8.93 2.61
CA PHE A 56 -9.31 10.38 2.35
C PHE A 56 -8.34 11.22 3.19
N GLY A 57 -7.86 10.70 4.33
CA GLY A 57 -6.87 11.43 5.13
C GLY A 57 -5.52 11.60 4.42
N VAL A 58 -5.20 10.75 3.44
CA VAL A 58 -3.96 10.83 2.67
C VAL A 58 -3.94 12.02 1.71
N PRO A 59 -4.92 12.19 0.79
CA PRO A 59 -4.97 13.39 -0.06
C PRO A 59 -5.12 14.66 0.78
N ASP A 60 -5.85 14.66 1.90
CA ASP A 60 -5.93 15.83 2.79
C ASP A 60 -4.55 16.25 3.34
N ALA A 61 -3.74 15.27 3.77
CA ALA A 61 -2.39 15.52 4.27
C ALA A 61 -1.44 16.04 3.18
N VAL A 62 -1.57 15.57 1.93
CA VAL A 62 -0.78 16.07 0.79
C VAL A 62 -1.25 17.46 0.37
N ASN A 63 -2.56 17.65 0.20
CA ASN A 63 -3.17 18.91 -0.27
C ASN A 63 -2.90 20.07 0.70
N SER A 64 -2.85 19.80 2.00
CA SER A 64 -2.50 20.79 3.04
C SER A 64 -1.00 21.01 3.22
N GLY A 65 -0.14 20.22 2.56
CA GLY A 65 1.31 20.29 2.69
C GLY A 65 1.86 19.67 3.99
N GLN A 66 1.07 18.94 4.77
CA GLN A 66 1.54 18.22 5.96
C GLN A 66 2.55 17.11 5.60
N VAL A 67 2.40 16.51 4.42
CA VAL A 67 3.35 15.56 3.82
C VAL A 67 3.59 15.91 2.35
N GLY A 68 4.74 15.52 1.81
CA GLY A 68 5.06 15.73 0.39
C GLY A 68 4.52 14.62 -0.52
N TYR A 69 4.23 13.44 0.03
CA TYR A 69 3.88 12.25 -0.73
C TYR A 69 2.75 11.47 -0.05
N GLY A 70 1.82 10.97 -0.86
CA GLY A 70 0.73 10.10 -0.42
C GLY A 70 0.65 8.85 -1.30
N VAL A 71 0.51 7.68 -0.69
CA VAL A 71 0.20 6.45 -1.41
C VAL A 71 -1.32 6.35 -1.54
N VAL A 72 -1.83 6.60 -2.74
CA VAL A 72 -3.26 6.67 -3.05
C VAL A 72 -3.56 5.99 -4.38
N ILE A 73 -4.84 5.68 -4.58
CA ILE A 73 -5.39 5.38 -5.91
C ILE A 73 -5.48 6.67 -6.74
N ASP A 74 -5.29 6.53 -8.04
CA ASP A 74 -5.13 7.61 -9.03
C ASP A 74 -6.22 8.69 -8.98
N PHE A 75 -7.49 8.31 -8.89
CA PHE A 75 -8.60 9.25 -8.96
C PHE A 75 -8.62 10.24 -7.78
N PHE A 76 -8.02 9.91 -6.63
CA PHE A 76 -7.88 10.88 -5.53
C PHE A 76 -6.90 12.01 -5.88
N ALA A 77 -5.80 11.69 -6.55
CA ALA A 77 -4.86 12.71 -7.00
C ALA A 77 -5.45 13.52 -8.16
N PHE A 78 -6.13 12.87 -9.10
CA PHE A 78 -6.76 13.54 -10.23
C PHE A 78 -7.90 14.47 -9.81
N SER A 79 -8.77 14.05 -8.90
CA SER A 79 -9.83 14.93 -8.38
C SER A 79 -9.27 16.11 -7.58
N ALA A 80 -8.19 15.90 -6.82
CA ALA A 80 -7.47 16.99 -6.15
C ALA A 80 -6.89 18.00 -7.16
N GLN A 81 -6.30 17.54 -8.27
CA GLN A 81 -5.87 18.42 -9.37
C GLN A 81 -7.06 19.17 -9.99
N GLY A 82 -8.18 18.49 -10.23
CA GLY A 82 -9.41 19.10 -10.74
C GLY A 82 -10.00 20.17 -9.80
N ALA A 83 -9.76 20.03 -8.49
CA ALA A 83 -10.09 21.02 -7.46
C ALA A 83 -9.05 22.15 -7.33
N GLY A 84 -7.95 22.11 -8.09
CA GLY A 84 -6.93 23.16 -8.14
C GLY A 84 -5.76 22.97 -7.17
N PHE A 85 -5.64 21.83 -6.49
CA PHE A 85 -4.48 21.57 -5.64
C PHE A 85 -3.22 21.32 -6.48
N PRO A 86 -2.05 21.85 -6.07
CA PRO A 86 -0.79 21.76 -6.84
C PRO A 86 -0.12 20.38 -6.67
N VAL A 87 -0.86 19.31 -6.92
CA VAL A 87 -0.39 17.92 -6.75
C VAL A 87 -0.11 17.26 -8.09
N LYS A 88 0.72 16.22 -8.07
CA LYS A 88 1.00 15.35 -9.22
C LYS A 88 0.80 13.90 -8.82
N PHE A 89 0.39 13.09 -9.79
CA PHE A 89 0.31 11.64 -9.63
C PHE A 89 1.39 10.95 -10.45
N VAL A 90 1.97 9.89 -9.89
CA VAL A 90 3.00 9.08 -10.54
C VAL A 90 2.66 7.62 -10.32
N TYR A 91 2.47 6.87 -11.41
CA TYR A 91 2.31 5.43 -11.33
C TYR A 91 3.65 4.76 -10.97
N PRO A 92 3.66 3.79 -10.04
CA PRO A 92 4.84 2.97 -9.78
C PRO A 92 5.17 2.08 -10.98
N THR A 93 6.41 1.59 -11.04
CA THR A 93 6.88 0.71 -12.13
C THR A 93 6.15 -0.63 -12.21
N VAL A 94 5.57 -1.06 -11.08
CA VAL A 94 4.72 -2.23 -10.91
C VAL A 94 3.36 -1.73 -10.45
N THR A 95 2.33 -1.89 -11.28
CA THR A 95 0.97 -1.45 -10.99
C THR A 95 -0.04 -2.42 -11.60
N THR A 96 -1.27 -2.40 -11.10
CA THR A 96 -2.37 -3.20 -11.63
C THR A 96 -3.59 -2.31 -11.84
N ILE A 97 -4.49 -2.75 -12.71
CA ILE A 97 -5.83 -2.18 -12.84
C ILE A 97 -6.80 -3.14 -12.18
N VAL A 98 -7.50 -2.69 -11.15
CA VAL A 98 -8.61 -3.43 -10.55
C VAL A 98 -9.92 -2.74 -10.90
N PRO A 99 -10.78 -3.36 -11.72
CA PRO A 99 -12.09 -2.79 -12.03
C PRO A 99 -12.94 -2.61 -10.78
N ALA A 100 -13.60 -1.46 -10.66
CA ALA A 100 -14.66 -1.27 -9.68
C ALA A 100 -15.90 -2.06 -10.12
N ASN A 101 -16.47 -2.84 -9.21
CA ASN A 101 -17.65 -3.65 -9.48
C ASN A 101 -18.91 -2.99 -8.92
N VAL A 102 -20.04 -3.21 -9.60
CA VAL A 102 -21.37 -2.85 -9.12
C VAL A 102 -22.24 -4.10 -9.11
N GLY A 103 -23.06 -4.26 -8.06
CA GLY A 103 -23.96 -5.40 -7.92
C GLY A 103 -25.25 -5.00 -7.22
N ILE A 104 -26.31 -5.76 -7.51
CA ILE A 104 -27.62 -5.60 -6.87
C ILE A 104 -27.69 -6.57 -5.70
N VAL A 105 -28.03 -6.08 -4.51
CA VAL A 105 -28.21 -6.91 -3.31
C VAL A 105 -29.36 -7.90 -3.48
N ALA A 106 -29.29 -9.05 -2.81
CA ALA A 106 -30.39 -10.02 -2.83
C ALA A 106 -31.66 -9.41 -2.21
N ASN A 107 -32.81 -9.71 -2.81
CA ASN A 107 -34.14 -9.20 -2.39
C ASN A 107 -34.17 -7.67 -2.21
N PRO A 108 -33.78 -6.88 -3.24
CA PRO A 108 -33.74 -5.44 -3.10
C PRO A 108 -35.18 -4.89 -2.96
N PRO A 109 -35.42 -3.90 -2.10
CA PRO A 109 -36.76 -3.33 -1.90
C PRO A 109 -37.31 -2.66 -3.16
N ASN A 110 -36.44 -2.27 -4.09
CA ASN A 110 -36.80 -1.74 -5.40
C ASN A 110 -35.87 -2.29 -6.49
N LYS A 111 -36.21 -3.49 -6.99
CA LYS A 111 -35.41 -4.22 -7.99
C LYS A 111 -35.28 -3.45 -9.31
N ALA A 112 -36.39 -2.96 -9.85
CA ALA A 112 -36.40 -2.29 -11.16
C ALA A 112 -35.52 -1.03 -11.17
N THR A 113 -35.57 -0.22 -10.10
CA THR A 113 -34.69 0.96 -10.01
C THR A 113 -33.22 0.58 -9.84
N ALA A 114 -32.91 -0.49 -9.09
CA ALA A 114 -31.53 -0.97 -8.97
C ALA A 114 -30.96 -1.44 -10.32
N GLU A 115 -31.76 -2.17 -11.10
CA GLU A 115 -31.40 -2.61 -12.45
C GLU A 115 -31.16 -1.41 -13.39
N ALA A 116 -32.11 -0.47 -13.44
CA ALA A 116 -31.98 0.75 -14.24
C ALA A 116 -30.75 1.60 -13.84
N PHE A 117 -30.40 1.63 -12.54
CA PHE A 117 -29.21 2.34 -12.08
C PHE A 117 -27.91 1.66 -12.55
N VAL A 118 -27.83 0.32 -12.50
CA VAL A 118 -26.69 -0.42 -13.03
C VAL A 118 -26.56 -0.22 -14.54
N GLU A 119 -27.66 -0.30 -15.28
CA GLU A 119 -27.69 -0.02 -16.72
C GLU A 119 -27.21 1.40 -17.04
N TYR A 120 -27.66 2.40 -16.26
CA TYR A 120 -27.20 3.77 -16.40
C TYR A 120 -25.70 3.89 -16.16
N LEU A 121 -25.17 3.34 -15.07
CA LEU A 121 -23.73 3.37 -14.75
C LEU A 121 -22.88 2.78 -15.88
N LEU A 122 -23.37 1.73 -16.53
CA LEU A 122 -22.68 1.05 -17.65
C LEU A 122 -23.01 1.63 -19.02
N SER A 123 -23.91 2.61 -19.12
CA SER A 123 -24.28 3.28 -20.37
C SER A 123 -23.19 4.27 -20.82
N PRO A 124 -23.18 4.71 -22.09
CA PRO A 124 -22.30 5.78 -22.54
C PRO A 124 -22.42 7.05 -21.67
N ALA A 125 -23.65 7.47 -21.35
CA ALA A 125 -23.90 8.65 -20.53
C ALA A 125 -23.33 8.52 -19.11
N GLY A 126 -23.54 7.38 -18.45
CA GLY A 126 -23.00 7.14 -17.11
C GLY A 126 -21.48 7.05 -17.09
N GLN A 127 -20.87 6.47 -18.13
CA GLN A 127 -19.41 6.40 -18.26
C GLN A 127 -18.79 7.78 -18.54
N GLU A 128 -19.48 8.65 -19.28
CA GLU A 128 -19.04 10.04 -19.50
C GLU A 128 -19.03 10.88 -18.22
N VAL A 129 -19.91 10.60 -17.24
CA VAL A 129 -19.88 11.26 -15.92
C VAL A 129 -18.52 11.07 -15.22
N LEU A 130 -17.86 9.93 -15.44
CA LEU A 130 -16.58 9.64 -14.78
C LEU A 130 -15.44 10.56 -15.24
N LEU A 131 -15.60 11.22 -16.39
CA LEU A 131 -14.65 12.21 -16.91
C LEU A 131 -14.74 13.57 -16.20
N ASP A 132 -15.77 13.79 -15.36
CA ASP A 132 -15.91 15.02 -14.59
C ASP A 132 -14.66 15.29 -13.75
N LYS A 133 -14.23 16.56 -13.69
CA LYS A 133 -12.98 16.98 -13.03
C LYS A 133 -12.94 16.66 -11.53
N GLY A 134 -14.10 16.54 -10.87
CA GLY A 134 -14.21 16.16 -9.46
C GLY A 134 -14.24 14.64 -9.22
N ILE A 135 -14.42 13.84 -10.27
CA ILE A 135 -14.52 12.37 -10.18
C ILE A 135 -13.26 11.71 -10.75
N ARG A 136 -12.95 11.99 -12.02
CA ARG A 136 -11.78 11.50 -12.77
C ARG A 136 -11.44 10.02 -12.55
N ARG A 137 -12.46 9.16 -12.60
CA ARG A 137 -12.30 7.69 -12.56
C ARG A 137 -12.21 7.12 -13.98
N LEU A 138 -11.39 6.10 -14.18
CA LEU A 138 -11.19 5.51 -15.51
C LEU A 138 -12.48 4.81 -15.99
N PRO A 139 -13.10 5.24 -17.12
CA PRO A 139 -14.24 4.55 -17.70
C PRO A 139 -13.88 3.12 -18.16
N VAL A 140 -14.83 2.21 -18.12
CA VAL A 140 -14.66 0.83 -18.61
C VAL A 140 -15.00 0.69 -20.10
N ARG A 141 -15.60 1.71 -20.71
CA ARG A 141 -15.89 1.76 -22.16
C ARG A 141 -14.73 2.43 -22.91
N PRO A 142 -14.05 1.73 -23.84
CA PRO A 142 -12.98 2.33 -24.65
C PRO A 142 -13.43 3.57 -25.43
N GLU A 143 -14.68 3.59 -25.91
CA GLU A 143 -15.22 4.67 -26.73
C GLU A 143 -15.35 5.99 -25.95
N THR A 144 -15.58 5.92 -24.63
CA THR A 144 -15.69 7.10 -23.76
C THR A 144 -14.41 7.93 -23.76
N TYR A 145 -13.25 7.31 -23.98
CA TYR A 145 -11.96 8.01 -23.99
C TYR A 145 -11.77 8.95 -25.18
N ALA A 146 -12.61 8.85 -26.23
CA ALA A 146 -12.62 9.86 -27.30
C ALA A 146 -13.04 11.25 -26.81
N LYS A 147 -13.74 11.32 -25.66
CA LYS A 147 -14.17 12.55 -24.99
C LYS A 147 -13.31 12.93 -23.78
N ALA A 148 -12.32 12.10 -23.44
CA ALA A 148 -11.49 12.33 -22.26
C ALA A 148 -10.53 13.52 -22.48
N PRO A 149 -10.21 14.28 -21.42
CA PRO A 149 -9.15 15.29 -21.44
C PRO A 149 -7.80 14.71 -21.91
N ALA A 150 -6.94 15.55 -22.49
CA ALA A 150 -5.65 15.11 -23.04
C ALA A 150 -4.69 14.53 -21.97
N ASP A 151 -4.82 14.95 -20.72
CA ASP A 151 -4.06 14.49 -19.56
C ASP A 151 -4.66 13.24 -18.89
N TYR A 152 -5.75 12.69 -19.41
CA TYR A 152 -6.45 11.55 -18.83
C TYR A 152 -5.73 10.23 -19.16
N PRO A 153 -5.40 9.38 -18.17
CA PRO A 153 -4.80 8.08 -18.46
C PRO A 153 -5.75 7.21 -19.28
N ASN A 154 -5.21 6.49 -20.27
CA ASN A 154 -6.01 5.58 -21.10
C ASN A 154 -5.47 4.14 -21.01
N PRO A 155 -6.09 3.27 -20.19
CA PRO A 155 -5.61 1.91 -19.98
C PRO A 155 -5.74 1.01 -21.22
N PHE A 156 -6.53 1.41 -22.23
CA PHE A 156 -6.64 0.67 -23.50
C PHE A 156 -5.54 1.00 -24.50
N LYS A 157 -4.74 2.05 -24.24
CA LYS A 157 -3.66 2.50 -25.12
C LYS A 157 -2.29 2.53 -24.43
N ASP A 158 -2.27 2.64 -23.10
CA ASP A 158 -1.05 2.69 -22.31
C ASP A 158 -0.75 1.30 -21.71
N PRO A 159 0.19 0.52 -22.29
CA PRO A 159 0.54 -0.80 -21.80
C PRO A 159 1.24 -0.78 -20.43
N SER A 160 1.66 0.40 -19.94
CA SER A 160 2.23 0.52 -18.61
C SER A 160 1.18 0.43 -17.50
N LEU A 161 -0.09 0.69 -17.82
CA LEU A 161 -1.22 0.60 -16.90
C LEU A 161 -1.74 -0.84 -16.89
N GLY A 162 -1.28 -1.65 -15.94
CA GLY A 162 -1.78 -3.01 -15.69
C GLY A 162 -1.13 -4.15 -16.49
N GLY A 163 -0.25 -3.85 -17.46
CA GLY A 163 0.36 -4.89 -18.32
C GLY A 163 1.46 -5.74 -17.66
N LYS A 164 1.88 -5.44 -16.42
CA LYS A 164 3.04 -6.09 -15.78
C LYS A 164 2.70 -7.05 -14.64
N VAL A 165 1.47 -7.03 -14.13
CA VAL A 165 1.05 -7.90 -13.02
C VAL A 165 -0.30 -8.51 -13.37
N THR A 166 -0.34 -9.82 -13.51
CA THR A 166 -1.60 -10.56 -13.55
C THR A 166 -2.11 -10.68 -12.11
N PHE A 167 -3.02 -9.79 -11.74
CA PHE A 167 -3.55 -9.73 -10.38
C PHE A 167 -4.54 -10.88 -10.12
N ASP A 168 -4.20 -11.76 -9.18
CA ASP A 168 -5.06 -12.83 -8.68
C ASP A 168 -5.97 -12.27 -7.56
N SER A 169 -7.20 -11.96 -7.93
CA SER A 169 -8.23 -11.50 -7.00
C SER A 169 -8.68 -12.59 -6.02
N GLY A 170 -8.62 -13.87 -6.42
CA GLY A 170 -8.97 -15.00 -5.56
C GLY A 170 -7.97 -15.16 -4.44
N LEU A 171 -6.67 -15.08 -4.75
CA LEU A 171 -5.60 -15.08 -3.77
C LEU A 171 -5.68 -13.86 -2.84
N SER A 172 -5.80 -12.65 -3.39
CA SER A 172 -5.94 -11.41 -2.60
C SER A 172 -7.13 -11.51 -1.63
N SER A 173 -8.29 -11.95 -2.10
CA SER A 173 -9.47 -12.15 -1.27
C SER A 173 -9.27 -13.24 -0.21
N ALA A 174 -8.58 -14.32 -0.55
CA ALA A 174 -8.33 -15.43 0.37
C ALA A 174 -7.50 -15.00 1.58
N ARG A 175 -6.48 -14.16 1.37
CA ARG A 175 -5.54 -13.74 2.43
C ARG A 175 -5.76 -12.31 2.95
N THR A 176 -6.88 -11.66 2.62
CA THR A 176 -7.16 -10.26 2.99
C THR A 176 -6.91 -9.99 4.47
N ALA A 177 -7.60 -10.70 5.36
CA ALA A 177 -7.50 -10.48 6.81
C ALA A 177 -6.08 -10.70 7.34
N VAL A 178 -5.35 -11.65 6.76
CA VAL A 178 -3.97 -11.99 7.14
C VAL A 178 -3.01 -10.87 6.72
N VAL A 179 -3.08 -10.42 5.46
CA VAL A 179 -2.21 -9.34 4.93
C VAL A 179 -2.48 -8.02 5.63
N ASP A 180 -3.75 -7.69 5.88
CA ASP A 180 -4.14 -6.47 6.59
C ASP A 180 -3.63 -6.48 8.01
N THR A 181 -3.78 -7.61 8.70
CA THR A 181 -3.30 -7.77 10.08
C THR A 181 -1.78 -7.77 10.12
N LEU A 182 -1.09 -8.41 9.18
CA LEU A 182 0.37 -8.33 9.06
C LEU A 182 0.81 -6.87 8.88
N TYR A 183 0.16 -6.10 8.00
CA TYR A 183 0.52 -4.69 7.86
C TYR A 183 0.32 -3.92 9.17
N ASP A 184 -0.79 -4.17 9.87
CA ASP A 184 -1.04 -3.50 11.15
C ASP A 184 -0.01 -3.85 12.23
N GLN A 185 0.30 -5.14 12.39
CA GLN A 185 1.25 -5.60 13.41
C GLN A 185 2.72 -5.30 13.06
N LEU A 186 3.07 -5.23 11.77
CA LEU A 186 4.45 -5.01 11.32
C LEU A 186 4.74 -3.54 11.00
N VAL A 187 3.74 -2.74 10.64
CA VAL A 187 3.91 -1.34 10.22
C VAL A 187 3.07 -0.41 11.07
N THR A 188 1.73 -0.50 11.05
CA THR A 188 0.87 0.51 11.68
C THR A 188 1.18 0.70 13.16
N PHE A 189 1.21 -0.38 13.94
CA PHE A 189 1.43 -0.34 15.38
C PHE A 189 2.91 -0.30 15.78
N GLN A 190 3.81 -0.53 14.82
CA GLN A 190 5.26 -0.52 15.03
C GLN A 190 5.93 0.66 14.34
N LEU A 191 5.15 1.65 13.89
CA LEU A 191 5.64 2.72 13.02
C LEU A 191 6.82 3.46 13.64
N ASP A 192 6.75 3.82 14.92
CA ASP A 192 7.85 4.52 15.60
C ASP A 192 9.13 3.69 15.66
N SER A 193 9.03 2.39 15.99
CA SER A 193 10.16 1.46 15.99
C SER A 193 10.77 1.28 14.59
N LEU A 194 9.91 1.16 13.57
CA LEU A 194 10.34 1.02 12.18
C LEU A 194 11.01 2.30 11.67
N LYS A 195 10.49 3.48 12.04
CA LYS A 195 11.10 4.79 11.75
C LYS A 195 12.46 4.94 12.43
N ALA A 196 12.60 4.51 13.68
CA ALA A 196 13.87 4.55 14.41
C ALA A 196 14.94 3.71 13.69
N ALA A 197 14.62 2.45 13.36
CA ALA A 197 15.50 1.58 12.59
C ALA A 197 15.86 2.18 11.21
N THR A 198 14.87 2.72 10.50
CA THR A 198 15.06 3.32 9.17
C THR A 198 15.95 4.56 9.20
N LYS A 199 15.76 5.42 10.20
CA LYS A 199 16.61 6.60 10.42
C LYS A 199 18.06 6.21 10.72
N ALA A 200 18.26 5.18 11.55
CA ALA A 200 19.60 4.66 11.84
C ALA A 200 20.26 4.07 10.58
N ILE A 201 19.49 3.33 9.76
CA ILE A 201 19.93 2.79 8.46
C ILE A 201 20.39 3.93 7.54
N HIS A 202 19.58 4.99 7.37
CA HIS A 202 19.97 6.14 6.54
C HIS A 202 21.23 6.85 7.04
N ALA A 203 21.38 6.97 8.36
CA ALA A 203 22.58 7.55 8.96
C ALA A 203 23.83 6.69 8.69
N ALA A 204 23.70 5.37 8.78
CA ALA A 204 24.76 4.42 8.47
C ALA A 204 25.16 4.47 6.99
N GLU A 205 24.18 4.53 6.08
CA GLU A 205 24.41 4.73 4.64
C GLU A 205 25.19 6.01 4.36
N ALA A 206 24.78 7.13 4.97
CA ALA A 206 25.45 8.41 4.80
C ALA A 206 26.88 8.40 5.37
N ALA A 207 27.14 7.67 6.45
CA ALA A 207 28.48 7.52 7.01
C ALA A 207 29.38 6.67 6.10
N LEU A 208 28.88 5.51 5.63
CA LEU A 208 29.62 4.61 4.74
C LEU A 208 29.89 5.22 3.36
N ALA A 209 29.01 6.10 2.87
CA ALA A 209 29.25 6.85 1.64
C ALA A 209 30.42 7.85 1.77
N LYS A 210 30.70 8.34 2.99
CA LYS A 210 31.85 9.24 3.26
C LYS A 210 33.14 8.46 3.50
N LYS A 211 33.05 7.35 4.23
CA LYS A 211 34.19 6.50 4.57
C LYS A 211 33.75 5.05 4.53
N ASP A 212 34.16 4.37 3.48
CA ASP A 212 33.75 2.99 3.24
C ASP A 212 34.42 2.02 4.23
N ASN A 213 33.67 1.01 4.67
CA ASN A 213 34.13 -0.05 5.56
C ASN A 213 33.39 -1.36 5.27
N ALA A 214 34.15 -2.44 5.02
CA ALA A 214 33.56 -3.73 4.64
C ALA A 214 32.66 -4.33 5.74
N ALA A 215 33.10 -4.30 7.01
CA ALA A 215 32.29 -4.76 8.13
C ALA A 215 31.07 -3.85 8.34
N GLY A 216 31.21 -2.54 8.14
CA GLY A 216 30.11 -1.59 8.20
C GLY A 216 29.04 -1.85 7.12
N ARG A 217 29.44 -2.15 5.87
CA ARG A 217 28.50 -2.56 4.82
C ARG A 217 27.77 -3.86 5.16
N ALA A 218 28.47 -4.84 5.72
CA ALA A 218 27.87 -6.10 6.16
C ALA A 218 26.83 -5.87 7.29
N ALA A 219 27.17 -5.07 8.30
CA ALA A 219 26.27 -4.72 9.39
C ALA A 219 25.05 -3.90 8.90
N LEU A 220 25.25 -3.00 7.94
CA LEU A 220 24.15 -2.27 7.29
C LEU A 220 23.23 -3.23 6.52
N GLN A 221 23.78 -4.19 5.78
CA GLN A 221 22.97 -5.19 5.08
C GLN A 221 22.16 -6.05 6.07
N GLU A 222 22.79 -6.48 7.16
CA GLU A 222 22.11 -7.21 8.24
C GLU A 222 20.95 -6.39 8.84
N ALA A 223 21.13 -5.08 9.06
CA ALA A 223 20.06 -4.20 9.52
C ALA A 223 18.88 -4.16 8.54
N ARG A 224 19.15 -4.10 7.24
CA ARG A 224 18.10 -4.15 6.19
C ARG A 224 17.38 -5.48 6.18
N ASP A 225 18.11 -6.58 6.35
CA ASP A 225 17.53 -7.93 6.38
C ASP A 225 16.68 -8.17 7.63
N LEU A 226 17.08 -7.60 8.77
CA LEU A 226 16.27 -7.59 9.99
C LEU A 226 14.95 -6.82 9.79
N VAL A 227 14.98 -5.62 9.18
CA VAL A 227 13.75 -4.91 8.79
C VAL A 227 12.89 -5.76 7.85
N ALA A 228 13.52 -6.45 6.89
CA ALA A 228 12.82 -7.27 5.89
C ALA A 228 12.22 -8.58 6.46
N LYS A 229 12.66 -9.05 7.63
CA LYS A 229 12.21 -10.32 8.22
C LYS A 229 10.69 -10.43 8.37
N MET A 230 10.10 -11.49 7.81
CA MET A 230 8.68 -11.80 7.93
C MET A 230 8.43 -12.89 8.97
N PRO A 231 7.34 -12.82 9.77
CA PRO A 231 7.00 -13.85 10.73
C PRO A 231 6.30 -15.06 10.09
N VAL A 232 5.84 -14.95 8.84
CA VAL A 232 5.16 -16.01 8.10
C VAL A 232 5.56 -16.00 6.62
N THR A 233 5.54 -17.18 5.98
CA THR A 233 5.74 -17.33 4.54
C THR A 233 4.46 -17.04 3.74
N ALA A 234 4.57 -17.00 2.41
CA ALA A 234 3.43 -16.84 1.51
C ALA A 234 2.41 -17.98 1.67
N GLU A 235 2.90 -19.22 1.78
CA GLU A 235 2.09 -20.43 1.90
C GLU A 235 1.36 -20.44 3.24
N GLN A 236 2.05 -20.07 4.33
CA GLN A 236 1.43 -19.93 5.64
C GLN A 236 0.33 -18.86 5.61
N ALA A 237 0.59 -17.69 5.03
CA ALA A 237 -0.38 -16.61 4.95
C ALA A 237 -1.64 -16.96 4.13
N ALA A 238 -1.50 -17.84 3.14
CA ALA A 238 -2.62 -18.36 2.34
C ALA A 238 -3.26 -19.64 2.94
N SER A 239 -2.66 -20.24 3.96
CA SER A 239 -3.10 -21.53 4.51
C SER A 239 -4.50 -21.46 5.14
N PRO A 240 -5.31 -22.53 5.05
CA PRO A 240 -6.59 -22.62 5.75
C PRO A 240 -6.45 -22.43 7.27
N GLU A 241 -5.35 -22.90 7.87
CA GLU A 241 -5.09 -22.80 9.31
C GLU A 241 -4.99 -21.34 9.78
N ILE A 242 -4.10 -20.54 9.17
CA ILE A 242 -3.96 -19.12 9.56
C ILE A 242 -5.23 -18.37 9.21
N ARG A 243 -5.83 -18.61 8.04
CA ARG A 243 -7.07 -17.94 7.63
C ARG A 243 -8.23 -18.20 8.59
N ALA A 244 -8.34 -19.42 9.12
CA ALA A 244 -9.38 -19.78 10.09
C ALA A 244 -9.27 -18.99 11.41
N ALA A 245 -8.09 -18.47 11.75
CA ALA A 245 -7.94 -17.61 12.92
C ALA A 245 -8.77 -16.32 12.80
N PHE A 246 -8.97 -15.81 11.59
CA PHE A 246 -9.58 -14.50 11.32
C PHE A 246 -11.08 -14.54 11.03
N THR A 247 -11.78 -15.63 11.36
CA THR A 247 -13.22 -15.79 11.08
C THR A 247 -14.14 -15.25 12.18
N GLY A 248 -13.60 -14.69 13.27
CA GLY A 248 -14.38 -14.23 14.43
C GLY A 248 -15.20 -12.95 14.21
N GLY A 249 -15.02 -12.26 13.08
CA GLY A 249 -15.77 -11.05 12.76
C GLY A 249 -15.48 -9.91 13.73
N LYS A 250 -16.47 -9.54 14.56
CA LYS A 250 -16.32 -8.47 15.57
C LYS A 250 -15.53 -8.88 16.79
N GLU A 251 -15.51 -10.18 17.12
CA GLU A 251 -14.78 -10.71 18.27
C GLU A 251 -13.54 -11.45 17.77
N LYS A 252 -12.37 -11.09 18.29
CA LYS A 252 -11.12 -11.76 17.92
C LYS A 252 -11.13 -13.17 18.50
N SER A 253 -10.76 -14.15 17.67
CA SER A 253 -10.51 -15.50 18.18
C SER A 253 -9.24 -15.51 19.04
N ALA A 254 -9.12 -16.47 19.97
CA ALA A 254 -7.90 -16.65 20.75
C ALA A 254 -6.68 -16.88 19.84
N ARG A 255 -6.85 -17.63 18.75
CA ARG A 255 -5.79 -17.88 17.77
C ARG A 255 -5.37 -16.61 17.02
N GLN A 256 -6.31 -15.75 16.66
CA GLN A 256 -5.99 -14.45 16.06
C GLN A 256 -5.17 -13.59 17.03
N ALA A 257 -5.59 -13.48 18.29
CA ALA A 257 -4.86 -12.70 19.29
C ALA A 257 -3.43 -13.22 19.51
N GLU A 258 -3.26 -14.54 19.54
CA GLU A 258 -1.95 -15.19 19.64
C GLU A 258 -1.04 -14.85 18.45
N LEU A 259 -1.55 -14.99 17.22
CA LEU A 259 -0.80 -14.66 15.99
C LEU A 259 -0.41 -13.19 15.95
N GLU A 260 -1.35 -12.29 16.26
CA GLU A 260 -1.09 -10.84 16.32
C GLU A 260 0.03 -10.52 17.31
N GLN A 261 -0.01 -11.11 18.51
CA GLN A 261 1.02 -10.92 19.54
C GLN A 261 2.39 -11.44 19.06
N GLN A 262 2.42 -12.63 18.44
CA GLN A 262 3.65 -13.21 17.91
C GLN A 262 4.27 -12.34 16.80
N TRP A 263 3.46 -11.85 15.87
CA TRP A 263 3.91 -11.01 14.76
C TRP A 263 4.41 -9.65 15.26
N ALA A 264 3.69 -9.02 16.18
CA ALA A 264 4.10 -7.77 16.80
C ALA A 264 5.41 -7.91 17.58
N ALA A 265 5.55 -8.97 18.38
CA ALA A 265 6.77 -9.24 19.13
C ALA A 265 7.97 -9.48 18.21
N SER A 266 7.76 -10.25 17.13
CA SER A 266 8.79 -10.49 16.10
C SER A 266 9.23 -9.19 15.44
N ALA A 267 8.30 -8.32 15.04
CA ALA A 267 8.60 -7.03 14.43
C ALA A 267 9.38 -6.11 15.37
N LYS A 268 8.90 -5.96 16.61
CA LYS A 268 9.55 -5.13 17.63
C LYS A 268 10.99 -5.57 17.89
N ALA A 269 11.23 -6.88 18.04
CA ALA A 269 12.56 -7.42 18.23
C ALA A 269 13.45 -7.19 17.00
N ALA A 270 12.92 -7.42 15.80
CA ALA A 270 13.65 -7.23 14.55
C ALA A 270 14.05 -5.76 14.32
N TYR A 271 13.16 -4.81 14.58
CA TYR A 271 13.45 -3.38 14.39
C TYR A 271 14.44 -2.84 15.43
N ALA A 272 14.36 -3.29 16.68
CA ALA A 272 15.36 -2.94 17.70
C ALA A 272 16.76 -3.49 17.33
N ALA A 273 16.82 -4.73 16.85
CA ALA A 273 18.07 -5.33 16.37
C ALA A 273 18.62 -4.61 15.12
N ALA A 274 17.73 -4.24 14.18
CA ALA A 274 18.10 -3.49 12.98
C ALA A 274 18.68 -2.11 13.33
N GLU A 275 18.06 -1.39 14.27
CA GLU A 275 18.58 -0.11 14.74
C GLU A 275 19.97 -0.27 15.37
N ALA A 276 20.16 -1.28 16.22
CA ALA A 276 21.46 -1.57 16.83
C ALA A 276 22.53 -1.86 15.78
N LYS A 277 22.21 -2.69 14.77
CA LYS A 277 23.11 -3.04 13.66
C LYS A 277 23.44 -1.87 12.76
N ALA A 278 22.47 -1.01 12.47
CA ALA A 278 22.72 0.21 11.72
C ALA A 278 23.62 1.19 12.49
N ASN A 279 23.41 1.33 13.80
CA ASN A 279 24.28 2.14 14.66
C ASN A 279 25.70 1.58 14.75
N GLU A 280 25.87 0.25 14.76
CA GLU A 280 27.17 -0.41 14.64
C GLU A 280 27.85 -0.07 13.31
N ALA A 281 27.14 -0.23 12.20
CA ALA A 281 27.63 0.12 10.86
C ALA A 281 28.11 1.58 10.76
N ALA A 282 27.32 2.51 11.32
CA ALA A 282 27.69 3.92 11.36
C ALA A 282 28.95 4.20 12.20
N LYS A 283 29.20 3.44 13.28
CA LYS A 283 30.41 3.57 14.10
C LYS A 283 31.65 3.06 13.37
N LEU A 284 31.52 1.95 12.63
CA LEU A 284 32.62 1.36 11.84
C LEU A 284 33.06 2.27 10.68
N ALA A 285 32.19 3.18 10.25
CA ALA A 285 32.46 4.20 9.23
C ALA A 285 33.00 5.53 9.79
N ARG A 286 33.28 5.63 11.10
CA ARG A 286 33.94 6.81 11.70
C ARG A 286 35.46 6.73 11.55
#